data_AF-A0A919EXX2-F1
#
_entry.id   AF-A0A919EXX2-F1
#
_cell.length_a   1.000
_cell.length_b   1.000
_cell.length_c   1.000
_cell.angle_alpha   90.00
_cell.angle_beta   90.00
_cell.angle_gamma   90.00
#
_symmetry.space_group_name_H-M   'P 1'
#
loop_
_entity.id
_entity.type
_entity.pdbx_description
1 polymer ?
#
loop_
_entity_poly.entity_id
_entity_poly.type
_entity_poly.pdbx_seq_one_letter_code
_entity_poly.pdbx_strand_id
1 'polypeptide(L)'
;MILEYTANSALGELRSTAVAPASAGHAVLSHGLGEAAGFAGQAARQAERAGAAHATALACELLAAVRASRLHPAPPAVPAFSLAASVLPAGLEDRPLSGDIATATELLPLLAAL
;
A
#
# COMPACT_ATOMS: atom_id res chain seq x y z
N MET A 1 -2.23 -15.86 -9.72
CA MET A 1 -3.50 -15.16 -10.05
C MET A 1 -4.06 -14.36 -8.88
N ILE A 2 -4.01 -14.85 -7.62
CA ILE A 2 -4.59 -14.14 -6.46
C ILE A 2 -3.89 -12.80 -6.12
N LEU A 3 -2.59 -12.66 -6.39
CA LEU A 3 -1.81 -11.45 -6.07
C LEU A 3 -2.31 -10.21 -6.82
N GLU A 4 -2.63 -10.36 -8.11
CA GLU A 4 -3.17 -9.29 -8.94
C GLU A 4 -4.56 -8.85 -8.46
N TYR A 5 -5.39 -9.81 -8.03
CA TYR A 5 -6.68 -9.51 -7.41
C TYR A 5 -6.51 -8.67 -6.13
N THR A 6 -5.58 -9.05 -5.24
CA THR A 6 -5.28 -8.28 -4.03
C THR A 6 -4.78 -6.86 -4.36
N ALA A 7 -3.87 -6.73 -5.33
CA ALA A 7 -3.38 -5.42 -5.78
C ALA A 7 -4.53 -4.55 -6.34
N ASN A 8 -5.39 -5.11 -7.20
CA ASN A 8 -6.50 -4.37 -7.78
C ASN A 8 -7.59 -4.02 -6.75
N SER A 9 -7.84 -4.88 -5.76
CA SER A 9 -8.71 -4.58 -4.63
C SER A 9 -8.16 -3.41 -3.79
N ALA A 10 -6.86 -3.40 -3.50
CA ALA A 10 -6.20 -2.31 -2.79
C ALA A 10 -6.25 -0.99 -3.58
N LEU A 11 -6.03 -1.02 -4.89
CA LEU A 11 -6.22 0.14 -5.77
C LEU A 11 -7.68 0.63 -5.81
N GLY A 12 -8.64 -0.29 -5.71
CA GLY A 12 -10.05 0.05 -5.55
C GLY A 12 -10.32 0.83 -4.27
N GLU A 13 -9.77 0.38 -3.13
CA GLU A 13 -9.90 1.07 -1.84
C GLU A 13 -9.21 2.45 -1.86
N LEU A 14 -8.04 2.57 -2.48
CA LEU A 14 -7.38 3.87 -2.66
C LEU A 14 -8.28 4.87 -3.38
N ARG A 15 -8.88 4.45 -4.51
CA ARG A 15 -9.82 5.30 -5.25
C ARG A 15 -11.04 5.62 -4.39
N SER A 16 -11.57 4.67 -3.62
CA SER A 16 -12.73 4.88 -2.74
C SER A 16 -12.46 5.98 -1.71
N THR A 17 -11.26 6.02 -1.12
CA THR A 17 -10.88 7.05 -0.13
C THR A 17 -10.70 8.44 -0.74
N ALA A 18 -10.34 8.54 -2.02
CA ALA A 18 -10.07 9.79 -2.71
C ALA A 18 -11.32 10.47 -3.31
N VAL A 19 -12.38 9.70 -3.61
CA VAL A 19 -13.59 10.21 -4.31
C VAL A 19 -14.33 11.29 -3.52
N ALA A 20 -14.34 11.22 -2.19
CA ALA A 20 -15.09 12.15 -1.34
C ALA A 20 -14.20 12.65 -0.18
N PRO A 21 -13.41 13.72 -0.39
CA PRO A 21 -12.52 14.25 0.64
C PRO A 21 -13.33 14.82 1.80
N ALA A 22 -13.05 14.37 3.02
CA ALA A 22 -13.77 14.81 4.21
C ALA A 22 -13.73 16.33 4.43
N SER A 23 -12.62 16.98 4.03
CA SER A 23 -12.43 18.42 4.14
C SER A 23 -13.35 19.26 3.24
N ALA A 24 -14.01 18.64 2.25
CA ALA A 24 -15.04 19.32 1.46
C ALA A 24 -16.41 19.35 2.18
N GLY A 25 -16.57 18.57 3.25
CA GLY A 25 -17.75 18.62 4.11
C GLY A 25 -17.80 19.91 4.92
N HIS A 26 -19.00 20.37 5.23
CA HIS A 26 -19.23 21.53 6.08
C HIS A 26 -20.46 21.28 6.98
N ALA A 27 -20.37 21.73 8.23
CA ALA A 27 -21.49 21.73 9.17
C ALA A 27 -21.47 23.02 10.00
N VAL A 28 -22.66 23.57 10.24
CA VAL A 28 -22.88 24.71 11.12
C VAL A 28 -23.25 24.19 12.51
N LEU A 29 -22.46 24.60 13.50
CA LEU A 29 -22.64 24.21 14.89
C LEU A 29 -23.05 25.43 15.73
N SER A 30 -23.63 25.17 16.90
CA SER A 30 -23.90 26.21 17.92
C SER A 30 -24.68 27.42 17.39
N HIS A 31 -25.78 27.18 16.66
CA HIS A 31 -26.63 28.22 16.08
C HIS A 31 -25.91 29.21 15.15
N GLY A 32 -24.90 28.77 14.40
CA GLY A 32 -24.14 29.65 13.50
C GLY A 32 -22.84 30.18 14.10
N LEU A 33 -22.50 29.83 15.34
CA LEU A 33 -21.23 30.25 15.94
C LEU A 33 -20.04 29.42 15.42
N GLY A 34 -20.28 28.19 14.96
CA GLY A 34 -19.27 27.30 14.40
C GLY A 34 -19.55 26.98 12.93
N GLU A 35 -19.17 27.87 12.01
CA GLU A 35 -19.39 27.71 10.56
C GLU A 35 -18.15 27.17 9.81
N ALA A 36 -17.19 26.58 10.52
CA ALA A 36 -15.96 26.07 9.91
C ALA A 36 -15.53 24.71 10.47
N ALA A 37 -16.48 23.77 10.61
CA ALA A 37 -16.14 22.39 10.91
C ALA A 37 -15.42 21.75 9.71
N GLY A 38 -14.09 21.68 9.75
CA GLY A 38 -13.26 21.18 8.63
C GLY A 38 -13.06 19.65 8.58
N PHE A 39 -13.74 18.89 9.45
CA PHE A 39 -13.71 17.41 9.48
C PHE A 39 -12.31 16.77 9.50
N ALA A 40 -11.32 17.44 10.10
CA ALA A 40 -9.92 17.01 10.12
C ALA A 40 -9.73 15.57 10.66
N GLY A 41 -10.49 15.17 11.68
CA GLY A 41 -10.43 13.80 12.21
C GLY A 41 -10.91 12.74 11.21
N GLN A 42 -11.90 13.06 10.36
CA GLN A 42 -12.34 12.16 9.30
C GLN A 42 -11.32 12.14 8.15
N ALA A 43 -10.73 13.28 7.81
CA ALA A 43 -9.65 13.36 6.82
C ALA A 43 -8.43 12.53 7.25
N ALA A 44 -8.04 12.59 8.52
CA ALA A 44 -6.95 11.77 9.07
C ALA A 44 -7.23 10.26 8.92
N ARG A 45 -8.44 9.81 9.25
CA ARG A 45 -8.85 8.40 9.06
C ARG A 45 -8.95 7.98 7.60
N GLN A 46 -9.28 8.90 6.68
CA GLN A 46 -9.22 8.63 5.24
C GLN A 46 -7.78 8.46 4.78
N ALA A 47 -6.87 9.34 5.22
CA ALA A 47 -5.45 9.26 4.90
C ALA A 47 -4.80 7.96 5.42
N GLU A 48 -5.13 7.54 6.65
CA GLU A 48 -4.65 6.28 7.22
C GLU A 48 -5.09 5.06 6.40
N ARG A 49 -6.37 5.00 6.03
CA ARG A 49 -6.91 3.93 5.16
C ARG A 49 -6.27 3.93 3.78
N ALA A 50 -6.07 5.11 3.19
CA ALA A 50 -5.36 5.24 1.92
C ALA A 50 -3.92 4.73 2.05
N GLY A 51 -3.20 5.11 3.11
CA GLY A 51 -1.85 4.63 3.38
C GLY A 51 -1.76 3.10 3.45
N ALA A 52 -2.68 2.46 4.19
CA ALA A 52 -2.73 0.99 4.31
C ALA A 52 -3.00 0.29 2.95
N ALA A 53 -3.92 0.83 2.16
CA ALA A 53 -4.23 0.31 0.83
C ALA A 53 -3.05 0.51 -0.15
N HIS A 54 -2.36 1.66 -0.08
CA HIS A 54 -1.14 1.90 -0.85
C HIS A 54 -0.01 0.94 -0.49
N ALA A 55 0.22 0.71 0.80
CA ALA A 55 1.22 -0.23 1.26
C ALA A 55 0.95 -1.65 0.74
N THR A 56 -0.30 -2.09 0.75
CA THR A 56 -0.70 -3.40 0.18
C THR A 56 -0.42 -3.48 -1.32
N ALA A 57 -0.74 -2.44 -2.08
CA ALA A 57 -0.48 -2.41 -3.52
C ALA A 57 1.04 -2.47 -3.83
N LEU A 58 1.85 -1.68 -3.12
CA LEU A 58 3.31 -1.67 -3.26
C LEU A 58 3.94 -3.00 -2.83
N ALA A 59 3.42 -3.64 -1.78
CA ALA A 59 3.88 -4.96 -1.36
C ALA A 59 3.64 -6.02 -2.45
N CYS A 60 2.47 -6.00 -3.09
CA CYS A 60 2.19 -6.87 -4.24
C CYS A 60 3.13 -6.61 -5.41
N GLU A 61 3.38 -5.35 -5.74
CA GLU A 61 4.32 -4.96 -6.81
C GLU A 61 5.75 -5.43 -6.49
N LEU A 62 6.23 -5.21 -5.27
CA LEU A 62 7.55 -5.64 -4.82
C LEU A 62 7.72 -7.16 -4.95
N LEU A 63 6.72 -7.94 -4.52
CA LEU A 63 6.74 -9.40 -4.67
C LEU A 63 6.84 -9.83 -6.13
N ALA A 64 6.03 -9.22 -6.99
CA ALA A 64 6.06 -9.49 -8.42
C ALA A 64 7.43 -9.13 -9.02
N ALA A 65 7.98 -7.96 -8.69
CA ALA A 65 9.27 -7.48 -9.18
C ALA A 65 10.43 -8.38 -8.72
N VAL A 66 10.44 -8.81 -7.45
CA VAL A 66 11.48 -9.72 -6.93
C VAL A 66 11.41 -11.09 -7.60
N ARG A 67 10.20 -11.66 -7.74
CA ARG A 67 10.02 -12.95 -8.43
C ARG A 67 10.43 -12.87 -9.89
N ALA A 68 10.02 -11.82 -10.60
CA ALA A 68 10.42 -11.58 -11.99
C ALA A 68 11.94 -11.38 -12.14
N SER A 69 12.54 -10.61 -11.24
CA SER A 69 13.99 -10.37 -11.24
C SER A 69 14.81 -11.65 -11.03
N ARG A 70 14.34 -12.57 -10.17
CA ARG A 70 14.99 -13.88 -9.97
C ARG A 70 14.92 -14.80 -11.18
N LEU A 71 13.91 -14.62 -12.03
CA LEU A 71 13.78 -15.34 -13.30
C LEU A 71 14.62 -14.71 -14.41
N HIS A 72 15.10 -13.48 -14.23
CA HIS A 72 15.93 -12.80 -15.20
C HIS A 72 17.38 -13.32 -15.14
N PRO A 73 18.04 -13.59 -16.28
CA PRO A 73 19.42 -14.09 -16.30
C PRO A 73 20.44 -13.15 -15.64
N ALA A 74 20.13 -11.86 -15.61
CA ALA A 74 20.93 -10.82 -14.98
C ALA A 74 20.03 -10.00 -14.06
N PRO A 75 19.78 -10.44 -12.80
CA PRO A 75 18.98 -9.67 -11.86
C PRO A 75 19.62 -8.30 -11.57
N PRO A 76 18.83 -7.28 -11.21
CA PRO A 76 19.35 -5.94 -10.95
C PRO A 76 20.28 -5.95 -9.73
N ALA A 77 21.48 -5.40 -9.89
CA ALA A 77 22.47 -5.25 -8.81
C ALA A 77 22.24 -3.95 -8.01
N VAL A 78 21.02 -3.75 -7.52
CA VAL A 78 20.62 -2.55 -6.75
C VAL A 78 20.32 -2.91 -5.29
N PRO A 79 20.67 -2.04 -4.30
CA PRO A 79 20.49 -2.35 -2.88
C PRO A 79 19.07 -2.75 -2.50
N ALA A 80 18.07 -2.12 -3.11
CA ALA A 80 16.65 -2.43 -2.89
C ALA A 80 16.31 -3.88 -3.26
N PHE A 81 16.80 -4.37 -4.40
CA PHE A 81 16.58 -5.77 -4.80
C PHE A 81 17.33 -6.72 -3.88
N SER A 82 18.60 -6.43 -3.55
CA SER A 82 19.40 -7.26 -2.64
C SER A 82 18.73 -7.40 -1.27
N LEU A 83 18.23 -6.30 -0.69
CA LEU A 83 17.51 -6.32 0.58
C LEU A 83 16.22 -7.14 0.46
N ALA A 84 15.36 -6.82 -0.51
CA ALA A 84 14.08 -7.50 -0.66
C ALA A 84 14.24 -9.00 -0.96
N ALA A 85 15.19 -9.37 -1.82
CA ALA A 85 15.46 -10.77 -2.17
C ALA A 85 16.11 -11.57 -1.03
N SER A 86 16.74 -10.91 -0.05
CA SER A 86 17.28 -11.58 1.14
C SER A 86 16.21 -11.97 2.16
N VAL A 87 15.06 -11.28 2.16
CA VAL A 87 13.98 -11.49 3.12
C VAL A 87 12.81 -12.27 2.51
N LEU A 88 12.44 -11.96 1.26
CA LEU A 88 11.28 -12.58 0.62
C LEU A 88 11.58 -14.03 0.16
N PRO A 89 10.67 -15.00 0.34
CA PRO A 89 10.93 -16.40 0.00
C PRO A 89 11.27 -16.61 -1.48
N ALA A 90 12.20 -17.53 -1.77
CA ALA A 90 12.68 -17.84 -3.14
C ALA A 90 11.75 -18.74 -3.96
N GLY A 91 10.82 -19.44 -3.30
CA GLY A 91 9.93 -20.42 -3.92
C GLY A 91 9.05 -19.84 -5.04
N LEU A 92 9.01 -20.56 -6.17
CA LEU A 92 8.17 -20.24 -7.33
C LEU A 92 6.95 -21.17 -7.45
N GLU A 93 6.86 -22.16 -6.56
CA GLU A 93 5.70 -23.03 -6.43
C GLU A 93 4.43 -22.23 -6.12
N ASP A 94 3.29 -22.78 -6.55
CA ASP A 94 1.99 -22.20 -6.23
C ASP A 94 1.66 -22.47 -4.76
N ARG A 95 1.49 -21.39 -4.00
CA ARG A 95 1.21 -21.42 -2.57
C ARG A 95 0.53 -20.13 -2.12
N PRO A 96 -0.06 -20.09 -0.91
CA PRO A 96 -0.58 -18.86 -0.35
C PRO A 96 0.52 -17.78 -0.24
N LEU A 97 0.20 -16.57 -0.71
CA LEU A 97 1.12 -15.41 -0.70
C LEU A 97 0.77 -14.39 0.39
N SER A 98 -0.25 -14.61 1.22
CA SER A 98 -0.68 -13.64 2.25
C SER A 98 0.44 -13.29 3.24
N GLY A 99 1.23 -14.28 3.67
CA GLY A 99 2.40 -14.05 4.54
C GLY A 99 3.52 -13.30 3.83
N ASP A 100 3.71 -13.53 2.54
CA ASP A 100 4.69 -12.81 1.72
C ASP A 100 4.30 -11.34 1.55
N ILE A 101 2.99 -11.06 1.35
CA ILE A 101 2.48 -9.68 1.24
C ILE A 101 2.68 -8.94 2.57
N ALA A 102 2.42 -9.59 3.71
CA ALA A 102 2.68 -9.03 5.03
C ALA A 102 4.17 -8.70 5.20
N THR A 103 5.04 -9.65 4.89
CA THR A 103 6.51 -9.47 4.94
C THR A 103 6.97 -8.33 4.01
N ALA A 104 6.46 -8.29 2.78
CA ALA A 104 6.78 -7.23 1.82
C ALA A 104 6.30 -5.85 2.30
N THR A 105 5.15 -5.78 3.00
CA THR A 105 4.63 -4.55 3.60
C THR A 105 5.56 -4.03 4.69
N GLU A 106 6.06 -4.91 5.55
CA GLU A 106 7.02 -4.58 6.62
C GLU A 106 8.38 -4.11 6.08
N LEU A 107 8.75 -4.52 4.86
CA LEU A 107 9.98 -4.08 4.20
C LEU A 107 9.90 -2.66 3.62
N LEU A 108 8.71 -2.14 3.31
CA LEU A 108 8.56 -0.85 2.62
C LEU A 108 9.25 0.31 3.34
N PRO A 109 9.15 0.48 4.69
CA PRO A 109 9.85 1.56 5.39
C PRO A 109 11.38 1.44 5.30
N LEU A 110 11.91 0.21 5.30
CA LEU A 110 13.35 -0.02 5.18
C LEU A 110 13.83 0.32 3.77
N LEU A 111 13.07 -0.07 2.75
CA LEU A 111 13.36 0.26 1.35
C LEU A 111 13.28 1.76 1.08
N ALA A 112 12.35 2.46 1.73
CA ALA A 112 12.22 3.92 1.62
C ALA A 112 13.38 4.69 2.26
N ALA A 113 14.17 4.04 3.12
CA ALA A 113 15.31 4.63 3.82
C ALA A 113 16.67 4.32 3.16
N LEU A 114 16.70 3.53 2.07
CA LEU A 114 17.90 3.28 1.25
C LEU A 114 18.28 4.50 0.41
#